data_AF-A0A1L0CHK1-F1
#
_entry.id   AF-A0A1L0CHK1-F1
#
_cell.length_a   1.000
_cell.length_b   1.000
_cell.length_c   1.000
_cell.angle_alpha   90.00
_cell.angle_beta   90.00
_cell.angle_gamma   90.00
#
_symmetry.space_group_name_H-M   'P 1'
#
loop_
_entity.id
_entity.type
_entity.pdbx_description
1 polymer ?
#
loop_
_entity_poly.entity_id
_entity_poly.type
_entity_poly.pdbx_seq_one_letter_code
_entity_poly.pdbx_strand_id
1 'polypeptide(L)'
;MEKSVSVESSSITNDYDNIPMNKRHFKYDLCKCIGNEEVLTTDYINDVHLSPFDRPLNIVIDPFTLKSIKNELEKGWASCRANTPIREGLTYFEYHIKNIDFANNQHTRLGLSQRTFPLSQPVGSDLFNSVGIRDMTFERLYNRKKDIFVSKDIVIEKDDHIGVLISLPSMKEHCETIKKIIENKIEYETDEFELFHLRRYLDDLSEYKIHKERVSIKYKNEYFYESQDYVSIGKESSEDLLDLNNSFVKIFKNGEYVGDLSNEENCYLKSFLPPFVEINYETNRFRPLFYKLLKQNDTKNIETLVARKYYDDGSLGYYPTISLFNESCVELIGGMDELKYYKEVMNYVQQSDDIKNKELKDLNHRYQELQKQTALYDEEDLQIKRSLNSNEQIAPVENLTSEMTPDNVMDVE
;
A
#
# COMPACT_ATOMS: atom_id res chain seq x y z
N MET A 1 -31.52 33.82 15.50
CA MET A 1 -30.64 34.59 14.60
C MET A 1 -29.39 34.97 15.36
N GLU A 2 -28.41 34.07 15.39
CA GLU A 2 -27.02 34.44 15.64
C GLU A 2 -26.20 33.73 14.58
N LYS A 3 -25.44 34.52 13.85
CA LYS A 3 -24.79 34.14 12.60
C LYS A 3 -23.66 33.15 12.89
N SER A 4 -23.70 32.05 12.16
CA SER A 4 -22.57 31.17 11.87
C SER A 4 -21.37 32.01 11.42
N VAL A 5 -20.32 32.00 12.23
CA VAL A 5 -19.01 32.52 11.82
C VAL A 5 -18.36 31.44 10.97
N SER A 6 -18.28 31.73 9.68
CA SER A 6 -17.44 31.04 8.71
C SER A 6 -15.99 31.11 9.15
N VAL A 7 -15.39 29.97 9.48
CA VAL A 7 -13.94 29.86 9.65
C VAL A 7 -13.32 29.81 8.26
N GLU A 8 -13.03 31.00 7.73
CA GLU A 8 -12.11 31.17 6.61
C GLU A 8 -10.67 30.92 7.10
N SER A 9 -9.99 30.01 6.40
CA SER A 9 -8.53 29.81 6.32
C SER A 9 -7.65 30.37 7.46
N SER A 10 -7.22 29.50 8.37
CA SER A 10 -6.01 29.74 9.16
C SER A 10 -5.17 28.46 9.24
N SER A 11 -4.09 28.47 8.44
CA SER A 11 -2.87 27.66 8.54
C SER A 11 -3.04 26.22 9.05
N ILE A 12 -3.14 25.28 8.12
CA ILE A 12 -2.73 23.91 8.46
C ILE A 12 -1.25 23.98 8.84
N THR A 13 -0.93 23.75 10.11
CA THR A 13 0.46 23.63 10.59
C THR A 13 0.99 22.25 10.19
N ASN A 14 2.24 22.19 9.73
CA ASN A 14 2.91 20.95 9.32
C ASN A 14 3.32 20.11 10.53
N ASP A 15 2.34 19.62 11.29
CA ASP A 15 2.57 18.89 12.55
C ASP A 15 3.21 17.51 12.30
N TYR A 16 3.04 16.97 11.09
CA TYR A 16 3.53 15.65 10.69
C TYR A 16 4.83 15.68 9.87
N ASP A 17 5.52 16.82 9.77
CA ASP A 17 6.81 16.90 9.06
C ASP A 17 7.98 16.38 9.91
N ASN A 18 7.73 16.14 11.20
CA ASN A 18 8.73 15.66 12.12
C ASN A 18 8.78 14.13 12.28
N ILE A 19 8.01 13.38 11.51
CA ILE A 19 7.97 11.91 11.57
C ILE A 19 8.92 11.28 10.52
N PRO A 20 9.35 10.01 10.67
CA PRO A 20 10.13 9.35 9.63
C PRO A 20 9.22 8.99 8.45
N MET A 21 9.30 9.75 7.36
CA MET A 21 8.52 9.47 6.14
C MET A 21 9.06 8.26 5.39
N ASN A 22 8.17 7.53 4.71
CA ASN A 22 8.53 6.40 3.86
C ASN A 22 9.40 6.89 2.70
N LYS A 23 10.63 6.38 2.61
CA LYS A 23 11.61 6.79 1.61
C LYS A 23 12.70 5.75 1.49
N ARG A 24 13.41 5.75 0.35
CA ARG A 24 14.54 4.85 0.09
C ARG A 24 14.18 3.38 0.30
N HIS A 25 12.94 3.02 -0.03
CA HIS A 25 12.39 1.66 0.13
C HIS A 25 12.35 1.17 1.58
N PHE A 26 12.15 2.09 2.53
CA PHE A 26 11.78 1.78 3.90
C PHE A 26 10.41 2.39 4.19
N LYS A 27 9.64 1.67 5.00
CA LYS A 27 8.37 2.15 5.54
C LYS A 27 8.36 2.12 7.06
N TYR A 28 7.55 3.01 7.61
CA TYR A 28 7.45 3.26 9.04
C TYR A 28 6.02 3.12 9.52
N ASP A 29 5.85 2.42 10.64
CA ASP A 29 4.59 2.35 11.37
C ASP A 29 4.77 2.98 12.76
N LEU A 30 3.79 3.77 13.20
CA LEU A 30 3.82 4.35 14.55
C LEU A 30 3.71 3.23 15.60
N CYS A 31 4.43 3.40 16.70
CA CYS A 31 4.40 2.43 17.80
C CYS A 31 4.10 3.09 19.15
N LYS A 32 3.37 2.34 19.97
CA LYS A 32 3.18 2.65 21.39
C LYS A 32 4.09 1.76 22.23
N CYS A 33 4.85 2.38 23.13
CA CYS A 33 5.64 1.67 24.13
C CYS A 33 4.73 1.10 25.24
N ILE A 34 4.91 -0.18 25.57
CA ILE A 34 4.11 -0.91 26.57
C ILE A 34 4.92 -1.47 27.75
N GLY A 35 6.25 -1.35 27.72
CA GLY A 35 7.13 -1.92 28.75
C GLY A 35 8.57 -1.41 28.64
N ASN A 36 9.54 -2.17 29.16
CA ASN A 36 10.96 -1.87 28.98
C ASN A 36 11.36 -2.19 27.53
N GLU A 37 11.26 -1.19 26.65
CA GLU A 37 11.59 -1.24 25.21
C GLU A 37 10.66 -2.10 24.33
N GLU A 38 9.65 -2.75 24.91
CA GLU A 38 8.60 -3.44 24.15
C GLU A 38 7.61 -2.43 23.55
N VAL A 39 7.29 -2.61 22.28
CA VAL A 39 6.40 -1.73 21.52
C VAL A 39 5.37 -2.50 20.70
N LEU A 40 4.21 -1.89 20.47
CA LEU A 40 3.14 -2.41 19.61
C LEU A 40 2.82 -1.36 18.55
N THR A 41 2.41 -1.80 17.35
CA THR A 41 1.87 -0.91 16.32
C THR A 41 0.65 -0.16 16.84
N THR A 42 0.54 1.10 16.46
CA THR A 42 -0.59 1.98 16.78
C THR A 42 -0.78 2.99 15.66
N ASP A 43 -1.87 3.75 15.69
CA ASP A 43 -2.15 4.81 14.73
C ASP A 43 -2.45 6.12 15.45
N TYR A 44 -2.23 7.24 14.75
CA TYR A 44 -2.57 8.57 15.26
C TYR A 44 -4.09 8.72 15.46
N ILE A 45 -4.87 8.12 14.57
CA ILE A 45 -6.33 8.18 14.55
C ILE A 45 -6.84 6.77 14.27
N ASN A 46 -7.79 6.30 15.09
CA ASN A 46 -8.40 4.99 14.90
C ASN A 46 -9.54 5.03 13.87
N ASP A 47 -9.22 5.44 12.65
CA ASP A 47 -10.17 5.56 11.53
C ASP A 47 -9.40 5.50 10.20
N VAL A 48 -10.13 5.42 9.09
CA VAL A 48 -9.56 5.62 7.76
C VAL A 48 -9.10 7.06 7.60
N HIS A 49 -7.87 7.21 7.15
CA HIS A 49 -7.29 8.52 6.84
C HIS A 49 -6.18 8.40 5.80
N LEU A 50 -5.63 9.54 5.39
CA LEU A 50 -4.45 9.60 4.53
C LEU A 50 -3.19 9.36 5.38
N SER A 51 -2.30 8.51 4.91
CA SER A 51 -1.11 8.11 5.65
C SER A 51 -0.13 9.29 5.75
N PRO A 52 0.23 9.73 6.99
CA PRO A 52 1.20 10.80 7.16
C PRO A 52 2.61 10.36 6.75
N PHE A 53 2.87 9.05 6.69
CA PHE A 53 4.13 8.43 6.27
C PHE A 53 4.27 8.32 4.74
N ASP A 54 3.15 8.11 4.05
CA ASP A 54 3.08 7.91 2.59
C ASP A 54 2.66 9.20 1.86
N ARG A 55 3.51 10.22 1.96
CA ARG A 55 3.35 11.50 1.24
C ARG A 55 4.71 12.16 0.99
N PRO A 56 4.83 13.03 -0.03
CA PRO A 56 5.92 14.01 -0.10
C PRO A 56 5.74 15.16 0.91
N LEU A 57 6.83 15.83 1.30
CA LEU A 57 6.81 16.94 2.27
C LEU A 57 5.91 18.11 1.86
N ASN A 58 5.75 18.36 0.56
CA ASN A 58 4.90 19.43 0.04
C ASN A 58 3.39 19.09 0.06
N ILE A 59 3.02 17.86 0.41
CA ILE A 59 1.62 17.51 0.68
C ILE A 59 1.34 17.79 2.15
N VAL A 60 0.62 18.87 2.41
CA VAL A 60 0.16 19.26 3.74
C VAL A 60 -1.09 18.44 4.08
N ILE A 61 -1.16 17.89 5.29
CA ILE A 61 -2.26 17.04 5.76
C ILE A 61 -2.97 17.70 6.94
N ASP A 62 -4.30 17.61 6.98
CA ASP A 62 -5.10 18.12 8.10
C ASP A 62 -4.69 17.43 9.40
N PRO A 63 -4.20 18.17 10.42
CA PRO A 63 -3.54 17.55 11.56
C PRO A 63 -4.51 16.88 12.53
N PHE A 64 -5.80 17.20 12.44
CA PHE A 64 -6.83 16.72 13.35
C PHE A 64 -7.50 15.43 12.87
N THR A 65 -7.88 15.38 11.58
CA THR A 65 -8.59 14.22 11.02
C THR A 65 -7.71 13.35 10.15
N LEU A 66 -6.60 13.89 9.62
CA LEU A 66 -5.77 13.26 8.59
C LEU A 66 -6.54 12.87 7.31
N LYS A 67 -7.79 13.32 7.12
CA LYS A 67 -8.63 12.96 5.97
C LYS A 67 -8.46 13.90 4.79
N SER A 68 -8.09 15.16 5.03
CA SER A 68 -7.89 16.18 4.00
C SER A 68 -6.42 16.44 3.74
N ILE A 69 -6.03 16.56 2.47
CA ILE A 69 -4.70 16.98 2.05
C ILE A 69 -4.77 18.15 1.07
N LYS A 70 -3.75 19.00 1.11
CA LYS A 70 -3.53 20.12 0.20
C LYS A 70 -2.07 20.09 -0.27
N ASN A 71 -1.80 20.42 -1.53
CA ASN A 71 -0.43 20.65 -1.99
C ASN A 71 -0.06 22.15 -1.89
N GLU A 72 1.23 22.45 -1.75
CA GLU A 72 1.71 23.83 -1.61
C GLU A 72 1.63 24.60 -2.94
N LEU A 73 1.64 25.94 -2.84
CA LEU A 73 1.72 26.84 -3.98
C LEU A 73 3.01 26.60 -4.81
N GLU A 74 2.89 26.67 -6.13
CA GLU A 74 3.99 26.49 -7.09
C GLU A 74 4.68 25.11 -6.99
N LYS A 75 3.97 24.08 -6.53
CA LYS A 75 4.45 22.70 -6.51
C LYS A 75 3.80 21.86 -7.59
N GLY A 76 4.63 21.03 -8.21
CA GLY A 76 4.20 20.04 -9.19
C GLY A 76 3.37 18.91 -8.57
N TRP A 77 3.13 17.88 -9.38
CA TRP A 77 2.37 16.71 -8.95
C TRP A 77 3.05 15.99 -7.79
N ALA A 78 2.26 15.69 -6.76
CA ALA A 78 2.62 14.83 -5.65
C ALA A 78 1.39 14.03 -5.23
N SER A 79 1.62 12.83 -4.70
CA SER A 79 0.56 11.89 -4.32
C SER A 79 0.64 11.49 -2.86
N CYS A 80 -0.50 11.15 -2.29
CA CYS A 80 -0.60 10.58 -0.96
C CYS A 80 -1.58 9.39 -1.00
N ARG A 81 -1.28 8.36 -0.22
CA ARG A 81 -2.09 7.13 -0.09
C ARG A 81 -2.88 7.14 1.20
N ALA A 82 -4.00 6.43 1.21
CA ALA A 82 -4.68 6.06 2.44
C ALA A 82 -3.78 5.20 3.35
N ASN A 83 -4.11 5.12 4.64
CA ASN A 83 -3.50 4.21 5.61
C ASN A 83 -3.86 2.73 5.37
N THR A 84 -4.90 2.46 4.59
CA THR A 84 -5.51 1.12 4.45
C THR A 84 -5.46 0.62 3.00
N PRO A 85 -4.90 -0.57 2.75
CA PRO A 85 -5.02 -1.25 1.46
C PRO A 85 -6.37 -1.95 1.35
N ILE A 86 -6.92 -1.95 0.14
CA ILE A 86 -8.03 -2.80 -0.27
C ILE A 86 -7.42 -4.04 -0.90
N ARG A 87 -7.69 -5.21 -0.30
CA ARG A 87 -7.04 -6.48 -0.64
C ARG A 87 -7.98 -7.48 -1.31
N GLU A 88 -9.27 -7.41 -1.00
CA GLU A 88 -10.27 -8.32 -1.56
C GLU A 88 -11.69 -7.74 -1.50
N GLY A 89 -12.61 -8.42 -2.19
CA GLY A 89 -14.05 -8.19 -2.07
C GLY A 89 -14.50 -6.86 -2.65
N LEU A 90 -15.72 -6.46 -2.30
CA LEU A 90 -16.36 -5.25 -2.79
C LEU A 90 -16.24 -4.13 -1.75
N THR A 91 -15.60 -3.02 -2.12
CA THR A 91 -15.34 -1.89 -1.22
C THR A 91 -15.72 -0.57 -1.88
N TYR A 92 -16.37 0.33 -1.14
CA TYR A 92 -16.73 1.69 -1.58
C TYR A 92 -16.18 2.77 -0.65
N PHE A 93 -15.74 3.86 -1.25
CA PHE A 93 -15.31 5.08 -0.56
C PHE A 93 -15.51 6.31 -1.47
N GLU A 94 -15.37 7.51 -0.93
CA GLU A 94 -15.54 8.77 -1.67
C GLU A 94 -14.33 9.68 -1.53
N TYR A 95 -14.02 10.40 -2.60
CA TYR A 95 -13.18 11.59 -2.58
C TYR A 95 -14.06 12.84 -2.62
N HIS A 96 -13.90 13.73 -1.65
CA HIS A 96 -14.62 14.99 -1.60
C HIS A 96 -13.70 16.16 -1.99
N ILE A 97 -14.09 16.90 -3.02
CA ILE A 97 -13.28 17.95 -3.62
C ILE A 97 -13.43 19.25 -2.85
N LYS A 98 -12.52 19.53 -1.92
CA LYS A 98 -12.55 20.73 -1.08
C LYS A 98 -12.18 21.99 -1.86
N ASN A 99 -11.17 21.90 -2.72
CA ASN A 99 -10.69 23.03 -3.50
C ASN A 99 -10.10 22.59 -4.84
N ILE A 100 -10.61 23.16 -5.93
CA ILE A 100 -10.07 23.05 -7.27
C ILE A 100 -10.35 24.34 -8.04
N ASP A 101 -9.37 24.81 -8.80
CA ASP A 101 -9.45 26.04 -9.58
C ASP A 101 -8.49 25.96 -10.78
N PHE A 102 -9.05 25.63 -11.94
CA PHE A 102 -8.28 25.50 -13.17
C PHE A 102 -7.69 26.83 -13.65
N ALA A 103 -8.30 27.98 -13.32
CA ALA A 103 -7.74 29.28 -13.69
C ALA A 103 -6.45 29.58 -12.93
N ASN A 104 -6.35 29.08 -11.69
CA ASN A 104 -5.15 29.15 -10.86
C ASN A 104 -4.27 27.88 -10.98
N ASN A 105 -4.46 27.08 -12.04
CA ASN A 105 -3.69 25.88 -12.33
C ASN A 105 -3.66 24.91 -11.14
N GLN A 106 -4.79 24.77 -10.43
CA GLN A 106 -4.97 23.81 -9.35
C GLN A 106 -5.65 22.57 -9.92
N HIS A 107 -4.98 21.43 -9.84
CA HIS A 107 -5.44 20.19 -10.46
C HIS A 107 -5.40 19.02 -9.49
N THR A 108 -6.24 18.02 -9.75
CA THR A 108 -6.24 16.74 -9.03
C THR A 108 -6.35 15.55 -9.98
N ARG A 109 -5.80 14.42 -9.54
CA ARG A 109 -6.12 13.11 -10.11
C ARG A 109 -6.44 12.16 -8.97
N LEU A 110 -7.46 11.36 -9.18
CA LEU A 110 -8.06 10.50 -8.15
C LEU A 110 -8.02 9.08 -8.64
N GLY A 111 -7.64 8.14 -7.80
CA GLY A 111 -7.58 6.76 -8.22
C GLY A 111 -7.12 5.80 -7.15
N LEU A 112 -6.50 4.72 -7.59
CA LEU A 112 -5.98 3.64 -6.77
C LEU A 112 -4.52 3.40 -7.15
N SER A 113 -3.69 3.03 -6.17
CA SER A 113 -2.32 2.60 -6.44
C SER A 113 -1.87 1.47 -5.54
N GLN A 114 -0.97 0.61 -6.02
CA GLN A 114 -0.29 -0.38 -5.20
C GLN A 114 0.84 0.26 -4.38
N ARG A 115 1.39 -0.50 -3.44
CA ARG A 115 2.49 -0.04 -2.57
C ARG A 115 3.75 0.40 -3.35
N THR A 116 4.00 -0.18 -4.52
CA THR A 116 5.16 0.11 -5.38
C THR A 116 5.03 1.44 -6.16
N PHE A 117 3.86 2.08 -6.18
CA PHE A 117 3.64 3.33 -6.90
C PHE A 117 4.45 4.50 -6.32
N PRO A 118 5.22 5.26 -7.13
CA PRO A 118 6.03 6.38 -6.66
C PRO A 118 5.19 7.62 -6.35
N LEU A 119 5.21 8.06 -5.10
CA LEU A 119 4.39 9.18 -4.61
C LEU A 119 4.83 10.58 -5.09
N SER A 120 5.99 10.69 -5.73
CA SER A 120 6.44 11.92 -6.38
C SER A 120 5.82 12.14 -7.77
N GLN A 121 4.89 11.27 -8.18
CA GLN A 121 4.25 11.31 -9.48
C GLN A 121 2.73 11.25 -9.34
N PRO A 122 1.96 11.73 -10.34
CA PRO A 122 0.51 11.62 -10.32
C PRO A 122 0.01 10.22 -10.67
N VAL A 123 -1.10 9.80 -10.06
CA VAL A 123 -1.77 8.54 -10.35
C VAL A 123 -2.01 8.37 -11.87
N GLY A 124 -1.75 7.16 -12.36
CA GLY A 124 -1.78 6.78 -13.78
C GLY A 124 -0.54 7.14 -14.59
N SER A 125 0.51 7.73 -14.00
CA SER A 125 1.77 8.05 -14.69
C SER A 125 2.82 6.94 -14.65
N ASP A 126 2.59 5.87 -13.89
CA ASP A 126 3.42 4.68 -13.91
C ASP A 126 2.88 3.67 -14.94
N LEU A 127 3.43 2.44 -14.95
CA LEU A 127 3.01 1.41 -15.90
C LEU A 127 1.73 0.72 -15.44
N PHE A 128 1.78 -0.05 -14.35
CA PHE A 128 0.69 -0.97 -14.01
C PHE A 128 0.31 -0.94 -12.52
N ASN A 129 0.98 -0.13 -11.71
CA ASN A 129 0.73 -0.08 -10.27
C ASN A 129 -0.31 0.98 -9.90
N SER A 130 -0.81 1.78 -10.84
CA SER A 130 -1.87 2.75 -10.54
C SER A 130 -2.83 2.98 -11.69
N VAL A 131 -4.08 3.28 -11.33
CA VAL A 131 -5.18 3.61 -12.25
C VAL A 131 -6.00 4.73 -11.63
N GLY A 132 -6.44 5.71 -12.43
CA GLY A 132 -7.23 6.81 -11.91
C GLY A 132 -7.93 7.61 -13.00
N ILE A 133 -8.46 8.76 -12.61
CA ILE A 133 -9.15 9.71 -13.47
C ILE A 133 -8.52 11.09 -13.38
N ARG A 134 -8.66 11.85 -14.47
CA ARG A 134 -8.29 13.26 -14.54
C ARG A 134 -9.45 14.17 -14.20
N ASP A 135 -9.19 15.21 -13.41
CA ASP A 135 -10.15 16.26 -13.05
C ASP A 135 -10.85 16.98 -14.21
N MET A 136 -10.07 17.52 -15.14
CA MET A 136 -10.55 18.47 -16.15
C MET A 136 -11.28 17.81 -17.32
N THR A 137 -10.99 16.53 -17.57
CA THR A 137 -11.49 15.81 -18.76
C THR A 137 -12.18 14.49 -18.42
N PHE A 138 -12.13 14.07 -17.15
CA PHE A 138 -12.63 12.77 -16.70
C PHE A 138 -12.08 11.57 -17.50
N GLU A 139 -10.92 11.74 -18.14
CA GLU A 139 -10.23 10.67 -18.85
C GLU A 139 -9.67 9.67 -17.83
N ARG A 140 -9.73 8.38 -18.16
CA ARG A 140 -8.99 7.35 -17.45
C ARG A 140 -7.50 7.56 -17.68
N LEU A 141 -6.72 7.35 -16.63
CA LEU A 141 -5.27 7.42 -16.61
C LEU A 141 -4.73 6.07 -16.18
N TYR A 142 -4.03 5.39 -17.07
CA TYR A 142 -3.40 4.10 -16.82
C TYR A 142 -2.24 3.88 -17.80
N ASN A 143 -1.17 3.23 -17.34
CA ASN A 143 -0.02 2.89 -18.18
C ASN A 143 0.52 4.08 -18.98
N ARG A 144 0.66 5.22 -18.31
CA ARG A 144 1.13 6.50 -18.88
C ARG A 144 0.27 7.04 -20.02
N LYS A 145 -0.89 6.45 -20.25
CA LYS A 145 -1.83 6.81 -21.30
C LYS A 145 -3.08 7.40 -20.67
N LYS A 146 -3.76 8.19 -21.48
CA LYS A 146 -5.09 8.68 -21.20
C LYS A 146 -6.04 8.08 -22.21
N ASP A 147 -7.23 7.72 -21.77
CA ASP A 147 -8.25 7.17 -22.62
C ASP A 147 -9.65 7.56 -22.13
N ILE A 148 -10.59 7.59 -23.06
CA ILE A 148 -11.96 8.01 -22.80
C ILE A 148 -12.77 6.76 -22.47
N PHE A 149 -13.27 6.66 -21.24
CA PHE A 149 -14.13 5.56 -20.79
C PHE A 149 -15.59 5.99 -20.58
N VAL A 150 -15.89 7.27 -20.79
CA VAL A 150 -17.21 7.88 -20.67
C VAL A 150 -17.49 8.72 -21.91
N SER A 151 -18.70 8.65 -22.45
CA SER A 151 -19.09 9.40 -23.66
C SER A 151 -19.41 10.87 -23.41
N LYS A 152 -19.42 11.31 -22.16
CA LYS A 152 -19.79 12.68 -21.73
C LYS A 152 -18.55 13.45 -21.32
N ASP A 153 -18.50 14.73 -21.69
CA ASP A 153 -17.54 15.68 -21.16
C ASP A 153 -17.91 16.00 -19.70
N ILE A 154 -17.27 15.30 -18.77
CA ILE A 154 -17.44 15.50 -17.33
C ILE A 154 -16.24 16.26 -16.81
N VAL A 155 -16.48 17.16 -15.88
CA VAL A 155 -15.44 17.91 -15.16
C VAL A 155 -15.68 17.72 -13.68
N ILE A 156 -14.58 17.56 -12.92
CA ILE A 156 -14.61 17.55 -11.46
C ILE A 156 -14.59 19.00 -10.96
N GLU A 157 -15.60 19.37 -10.18
CA GLU A 157 -15.77 20.70 -9.62
C GLU A 157 -15.63 20.67 -8.09
N LYS A 158 -15.57 21.85 -7.49
CA LYS A 158 -15.58 22.00 -6.03
C LYS A 158 -16.89 21.42 -5.46
N ASP A 159 -16.77 20.79 -4.29
CA ASP A 159 -17.84 20.13 -3.54
C ASP A 159 -18.45 18.88 -4.21
N ASP A 160 -17.89 18.43 -5.34
CA ASP A 160 -18.20 17.12 -5.90
C ASP A 160 -17.71 16.00 -4.95
N HIS A 161 -18.46 14.90 -4.93
CA HIS A 161 -18.03 13.63 -4.36
C HIS A 161 -17.80 12.63 -5.48
N ILE A 162 -16.58 12.13 -5.57
CA ILE A 162 -16.19 11.09 -6.51
C ILE A 162 -16.15 9.77 -5.76
N GLY A 163 -17.19 8.95 -5.96
CA GLY A 163 -17.29 7.62 -5.39
C GLY A 163 -16.47 6.61 -6.19
N VAL A 164 -15.78 5.72 -5.50
CA VAL A 164 -15.00 4.63 -6.09
C VAL A 164 -15.51 3.31 -5.52
N LEU A 165 -16.04 2.46 -6.39
CA LEU A 165 -16.46 1.10 -6.06
C LEU A 165 -15.47 0.13 -6.69
N ILE A 166 -14.64 -0.50 -5.86
CA ILE A 166 -13.65 -1.50 -6.29
C ILE A 166 -14.12 -2.90 -5.91
N SER A 167 -13.99 -3.84 -6.85
CA SER A 167 -14.15 -5.26 -6.60
C SER A 167 -12.83 -5.96 -6.87
N LEU A 168 -12.36 -6.74 -5.92
CA LEU A 168 -11.19 -7.61 -6.05
C LEU A 168 -11.60 -9.07 -5.81
N PRO A 169 -10.89 -10.06 -6.38
CA PRO A 169 -11.08 -11.46 -6.01
C PRO A 169 -10.86 -11.67 -4.51
N SER A 170 -11.37 -12.76 -3.96
CA SER A 170 -11.06 -13.10 -2.57
C SER A 170 -9.56 -13.33 -2.40
N MET A 171 -9.01 -13.02 -1.22
CA MET A 171 -7.61 -13.34 -0.89
C MET A 171 -7.34 -14.83 -1.05
N LYS A 172 -8.34 -15.67 -0.79
CA LYS A 172 -8.26 -17.11 -1.02
C LYS A 172 -8.00 -17.45 -2.49
N GLU A 173 -8.84 -16.97 -3.40
CA GLU A 173 -8.71 -17.22 -4.84
C GLU A 173 -7.41 -16.61 -5.40
N HIS A 174 -7.03 -15.44 -4.91
CA HIS A 174 -5.78 -14.78 -5.31
C HIS A 174 -4.57 -15.63 -4.89
N CYS A 175 -4.47 -16.02 -3.62
CA CYS A 175 -3.39 -16.89 -3.12
C CYS A 175 -3.36 -18.25 -3.83
N GLU A 176 -4.50 -18.87 -4.12
CA GLU A 176 -4.56 -20.14 -4.87
C GLU A 176 -4.03 -19.99 -6.31
N THR A 177 -4.26 -18.83 -6.92
CA THR A 177 -3.73 -18.52 -8.26
C THR A 177 -2.22 -18.31 -8.20
N ILE A 178 -1.72 -17.54 -7.22
CA ILE A 178 -0.29 -17.32 -7.01
C ILE A 178 0.42 -18.64 -6.69
N LYS A 179 -0.18 -19.50 -5.87
CA LYS A 179 0.37 -20.81 -5.51
C LYS A 179 0.71 -21.64 -6.74
N LYS A 180 -0.19 -21.74 -7.70
CA LYS A 180 0.04 -22.47 -8.97
C LYS A 180 1.19 -21.87 -9.78
N ILE A 181 1.32 -20.54 -9.78
CA ILE A 181 2.42 -19.84 -10.47
C ILE A 181 3.74 -20.15 -9.79
N ILE A 182 3.79 -20.13 -8.46
CA ILE A 182 4.99 -20.46 -7.68
C ILE A 182 5.38 -21.93 -7.87
N GLU A 183 4.43 -22.86 -7.80
CA GLU A 183 4.66 -24.29 -8.06
C GLU A 183 5.28 -24.52 -9.45
N ASN A 184 4.76 -23.84 -10.47
CA ASN A 184 5.33 -23.86 -11.81
C ASN A 184 6.75 -23.26 -11.82
N LYS A 185 6.97 -22.07 -11.23
CA LYS A 185 8.32 -21.48 -11.13
C LYS A 185 9.32 -22.42 -10.47
N ILE A 186 8.93 -23.15 -9.42
CA ILE A 186 9.78 -24.14 -8.72
C ILE A 186 10.17 -25.30 -9.61
N GLU A 187 9.31 -25.73 -10.54
CA GLU A 187 9.60 -26.85 -11.46
C GLU A 187 10.77 -26.54 -12.41
N TYR A 188 10.90 -25.28 -12.84
CA TYR A 188 11.90 -24.84 -13.82
C TYR A 188 13.09 -24.09 -13.20
N GLU A 189 13.00 -23.67 -11.93
CA GLU A 189 14.08 -22.96 -11.26
C GLU A 189 15.23 -23.92 -10.88
N THR A 190 16.46 -23.50 -11.17
CA THR A 190 17.68 -24.29 -10.95
C THR A 190 18.56 -23.71 -9.84
N ASP A 191 18.36 -22.44 -9.51
CA ASP A 191 19.10 -21.77 -8.47
C ASP A 191 18.61 -22.17 -7.08
N GLU A 192 19.46 -22.85 -6.30
CA GLU A 192 19.11 -23.31 -4.94
C GLU A 192 18.68 -22.17 -4.00
N PHE A 193 19.25 -20.97 -4.15
CA PHE A 193 18.90 -19.81 -3.35
C PHE A 193 17.50 -19.29 -3.69
N GLU A 194 17.17 -19.19 -4.97
CA GLU A 194 15.83 -18.81 -5.42
C GLU A 194 14.79 -19.88 -5.07
N LEU A 195 15.11 -21.17 -5.26
CA LEU A 195 14.27 -22.31 -4.86
C LEU A 195 13.95 -22.27 -3.36
N PHE A 196 14.93 -21.93 -2.52
CA PHE A 196 14.71 -21.78 -1.08
C PHE A 196 13.64 -20.73 -0.78
N HIS A 197 13.72 -19.55 -1.40
CA HIS A 197 12.74 -18.49 -1.19
C HIS A 197 11.36 -18.81 -1.75
N LEU A 198 11.29 -19.41 -2.96
CA LEU A 198 10.02 -19.80 -3.56
C LEU A 198 9.31 -20.87 -2.72
N ARG A 199 10.04 -21.85 -2.17
CA ARG A 199 9.48 -22.88 -1.29
C ARG A 199 8.95 -22.30 0.02
N ARG A 200 9.71 -21.41 0.67
CA ARG A 200 9.24 -20.72 1.89
C ARG A 200 7.96 -19.94 1.65
N TYR A 201 7.87 -19.24 0.52
CA TYR A 201 6.67 -18.49 0.18
C TYR A 201 5.49 -19.39 -0.20
N LEU A 202 5.75 -20.55 -0.82
CA LEU A 202 4.71 -21.55 -1.09
C LEU A 202 4.04 -22.08 0.19
N ASP A 203 4.83 -22.28 1.25
CA ASP A 203 4.33 -22.67 2.57
C ASP A 203 3.45 -21.55 3.16
N ASP A 204 3.91 -20.30 3.09
CA ASP A 204 3.17 -19.14 3.57
C ASP A 204 1.82 -18.96 2.85
N LEU A 205 1.79 -19.13 1.53
CA LEU A 205 0.57 -19.09 0.72
C LEU A 205 -0.43 -20.20 1.11
N SER A 206 0.07 -21.37 1.51
CA SER A 206 -0.77 -22.51 1.89
C SER A 206 -1.46 -22.29 3.24
N GLU A 207 -0.84 -21.50 4.12
CA GLU A 207 -1.36 -21.13 5.44
C GLU A 207 -2.04 -19.75 5.46
N TYR A 208 -2.05 -19.02 4.34
CA TYR A 208 -2.46 -17.60 4.26
C TYR A 208 -1.72 -16.72 5.28
N LYS A 209 -0.44 -17.06 5.49
CA LYS A 209 0.37 -16.46 6.55
C LYS A 209 0.96 -15.14 6.10
N ILE A 210 0.87 -14.17 7.00
CA ILE A 210 1.50 -12.87 6.87
C ILE A 210 2.78 -12.87 7.70
N HIS A 211 3.83 -12.23 7.19
CA HIS A 211 5.10 -12.04 7.88
C HIS A 211 5.48 -10.57 7.89
N LYS A 212 5.83 -10.03 9.06
CA LYS A 212 6.34 -8.66 9.20
C LYS A 212 7.79 -8.70 9.68
N GLU A 213 8.73 -8.44 8.78
CA GLU A 213 10.14 -8.22 9.13
C GLU A 213 10.37 -6.74 9.47
N ARG A 214 10.36 -6.42 10.77
CA ARG A 214 10.41 -5.04 11.26
C ARG A 214 11.26 -4.91 12.51
N VAL A 215 11.90 -3.76 12.66
CA VAL A 215 12.75 -3.40 13.80
C VAL A 215 12.18 -2.18 14.49
N SER A 216 12.09 -2.21 15.81
CA SER A 216 11.70 -1.03 16.59
C SER A 216 12.85 -0.03 16.65
N ILE A 217 12.60 1.20 16.23
CA ILE A 217 13.55 2.32 16.32
C ILE A 217 12.95 3.44 17.16
N LYS A 218 13.83 4.27 17.73
CA LYS A 218 13.44 5.51 18.39
C LYS A 218 13.84 6.70 17.52
N TYR A 219 12.87 7.47 17.05
CA TYR A 219 13.09 8.65 16.24
C TYR A 219 12.42 9.86 16.89
N LYS A 220 13.21 10.92 17.17
CA LYS A 220 12.74 12.16 17.84
C LYS A 220 11.86 11.91 19.07
N ASN A 221 12.27 10.97 19.92
CA ASN A 221 11.60 10.56 21.17
C ASN A 221 10.32 9.72 21.02
N GLU A 222 9.90 9.39 19.80
CA GLU A 222 8.81 8.47 19.53
C GLU A 222 9.34 7.12 19.02
N TYR A 223 8.52 6.08 19.14
CA TYR A 223 8.86 4.73 18.68
C TYR A 223 8.17 4.45 17.35
N PHE A 224 8.91 3.82 16.44
CA PHE A 224 8.41 3.39 15.14
C PHE A 224 8.91 1.99 14.85
N TYR A 225 8.15 1.24 14.06
CA TYR A 225 8.66 0.06 13.38
C TYR A 225 9.22 0.50 12.03
N GLU A 226 10.48 0.16 11.74
CA GLU A 226 11.07 0.29 10.42
C GLU A 226 11.07 -1.09 9.75
N SER A 227 10.60 -1.15 8.49
CA SER A 227 10.62 -2.35 7.67
C SER A 227 11.03 -2.00 6.23
N GLN A 228 11.49 -3.00 5.48
CA GLN A 228 11.71 -2.82 4.05
C GLN A 228 10.38 -2.64 3.32
N ASP A 229 10.36 -1.72 2.36
CA ASP A 229 9.22 -1.50 1.50
C ASP A 229 9.36 -2.31 0.21
N TYR A 230 8.22 -2.47 -0.47
CA TYR A 230 8.14 -3.22 -1.71
C TYR A 230 8.62 -2.39 -2.90
N VAL A 231 9.27 -3.07 -3.84
CA VAL A 231 9.77 -2.53 -5.09
C VAL A 231 9.17 -3.30 -6.27
N SER A 232 8.96 -2.59 -7.37
CA SER A 232 8.63 -3.25 -8.63
C SER A 232 9.85 -4.01 -9.15
N ILE A 233 9.63 -5.20 -9.68
CA ILE A 233 10.69 -5.99 -10.31
C ILE A 233 11.06 -5.29 -11.62
N GLY A 234 12.26 -4.71 -11.62
CA GLY A 234 12.74 -3.88 -12.73
C GLY A 234 13.06 -4.72 -13.95
N LYS A 235 12.04 -5.09 -14.75
CA LYS A 235 12.11 -5.64 -16.13
C LYS A 235 10.76 -6.09 -16.69
N GLU A 236 9.67 -6.06 -15.92
CA GLU A 236 8.42 -6.68 -16.33
C GLU A 236 7.72 -5.94 -17.49
N SER A 237 7.37 -6.70 -18.51
CA SER A 237 6.40 -6.32 -19.53
C SER A 237 4.97 -6.55 -19.01
N SER A 238 3.95 -5.97 -19.65
CA SER A 238 2.55 -6.19 -19.24
C SER A 238 2.14 -7.66 -19.22
N GLU A 239 2.81 -8.49 -20.02
CA GLU A 239 2.54 -9.92 -20.20
C GLU A 239 3.07 -10.74 -19.02
N ASP A 240 4.04 -10.20 -18.28
CA ASP A 240 4.63 -10.83 -17.11
C ASP A 240 3.79 -10.65 -15.84
N LEU A 241 2.83 -9.72 -15.86
CA LEU A 241 1.97 -9.40 -14.72
C LEU A 241 0.65 -10.14 -14.78
N LEU A 242 0.27 -10.75 -13.66
CA LEU A 242 -1.02 -11.42 -13.51
C LEU A 242 -2.16 -10.41 -13.39
N ASP A 243 -3.16 -10.54 -14.26
CA ASP A 243 -4.43 -9.83 -14.15
C ASP A 243 -5.32 -10.42 -13.05
N LEU A 244 -5.92 -9.55 -12.23
CA LEU A 244 -6.95 -9.92 -11.28
C LEU A 244 -8.29 -10.07 -12.01
N ASN A 245 -8.45 -11.15 -12.76
CA ASN A 245 -9.65 -11.39 -13.58
C ASN A 245 -10.94 -11.27 -12.74
N ASN A 246 -11.97 -10.63 -13.31
CA ASN A 246 -13.24 -10.25 -12.66
C ASN A 246 -13.15 -9.12 -11.63
N SER A 247 -11.97 -8.52 -11.43
CA SER A 247 -11.89 -7.28 -10.66
C SER A 247 -12.43 -6.11 -11.48
N PHE A 248 -12.94 -5.09 -10.77
CA PHE A 248 -13.33 -3.86 -11.43
C PHE A 248 -13.17 -2.61 -10.55
N VAL A 249 -13.21 -1.44 -11.17
CA VAL A 249 -13.23 -0.12 -10.52
C VAL A 249 -14.30 0.75 -11.19
N LYS A 250 -15.46 0.84 -10.57
CA LYS A 250 -16.57 1.68 -11.03
C LYS A 250 -16.53 3.05 -10.36
N ILE A 251 -16.75 4.10 -11.14
CA ILE A 251 -16.69 5.49 -10.70
C ILE A 251 -18.08 6.10 -10.68
N PHE A 252 -18.34 6.87 -9.62
CA PHE A 252 -19.56 7.60 -9.39
C PHE A 252 -19.24 9.08 -9.21
N LYS A 253 -20.09 9.97 -9.72
CA LYS A 253 -20.06 11.41 -9.43
C LYS A 253 -21.37 11.77 -8.75
N ASN A 254 -21.28 12.24 -7.51
CA ASN A 254 -22.44 12.64 -6.71
C ASN A 254 -23.53 11.55 -6.64
N GLY A 255 -23.12 10.29 -6.48
CA GLY A 255 -23.99 9.13 -6.38
C GLY A 255 -24.46 8.53 -7.71
N GLU A 256 -24.25 9.22 -8.84
CA GLU A 256 -24.59 8.68 -10.16
C GLU A 256 -23.43 7.87 -10.74
N TYR A 257 -23.73 6.67 -11.24
CA TYR A 257 -22.73 5.85 -11.95
C TYR A 257 -22.28 6.54 -13.23
N VAL A 258 -20.96 6.66 -13.40
CA VAL A 258 -20.36 7.36 -14.53
C VAL A 258 -19.72 6.38 -15.52
N GLY A 259 -18.95 5.42 -15.03
CA GLY A 259 -18.26 4.46 -15.88
C GLY A 259 -17.39 3.50 -15.10
N ASP A 260 -16.83 2.54 -15.84
CA ASP A 260 -15.93 1.52 -15.31
C ASP A 260 -14.51 1.81 -15.81
N LEU A 261 -13.56 1.97 -14.88
CA LEU A 261 -12.16 2.13 -15.22
C LEU A 261 -11.54 0.82 -15.68
N SER A 262 -12.19 -0.32 -15.45
CA SER A 262 -11.88 -1.65 -16.02
C SER A 262 -12.60 -1.76 -17.36
N ASN A 263 -11.91 -2.13 -18.44
CA ASN A 263 -12.60 -2.43 -19.70
C ASN A 263 -12.77 -3.94 -19.87
N GLU A 264 -13.76 -4.32 -20.69
CA GLU A 264 -14.08 -5.74 -20.97
C GLU A 264 -12.91 -6.50 -21.62
N GLU A 265 -11.95 -5.79 -22.23
CA GLU A 265 -10.80 -6.38 -22.94
C GLU A 265 -9.46 -6.30 -22.17
N ASN A 266 -9.32 -5.46 -21.14
CA ASN A 266 -8.08 -5.31 -20.36
C ASN A 266 -8.37 -5.08 -18.86
N CYS A 267 -8.11 -6.10 -18.04
CA CYS A 267 -8.06 -5.88 -16.60
C CYS A 267 -6.89 -4.91 -16.28
N TYR A 268 -7.17 -3.78 -15.65
CA TYR A 268 -6.14 -2.81 -15.24
C TYR A 268 -5.63 -3.04 -13.82
N LEU A 269 -6.26 -3.96 -13.10
CA LEU A 269 -5.83 -4.33 -11.77
C LEU A 269 -4.95 -5.57 -11.87
N LYS A 270 -3.64 -5.34 -11.71
CA LYS A 270 -2.64 -6.40 -11.60
C LYS A 270 -2.59 -6.97 -10.20
N SER A 271 -2.09 -8.19 -10.09
CA SER A 271 -1.72 -8.81 -8.82
C SER A 271 -0.71 -7.93 -8.10
N PHE A 272 -0.92 -7.78 -6.79
CA PHE A 272 -0.04 -7.06 -5.88
C PHE A 272 0.75 -7.99 -4.95
N LEU A 273 0.59 -9.31 -5.07
CA LEU A 273 1.31 -10.30 -4.28
C LEU A 273 2.62 -10.72 -4.94
N PRO A 274 3.64 -11.16 -4.18
CA PRO A 274 4.79 -11.85 -4.73
C PRO A 274 4.34 -13.05 -5.60
N PRO A 275 5.07 -13.39 -6.67
CA PRO A 275 6.43 -12.91 -6.97
C PRO A 275 6.44 -11.72 -7.93
N PHE A 276 5.34 -10.97 -8.09
CA PHE A 276 5.27 -9.78 -8.98
C PHE A 276 5.73 -8.49 -8.28
N VAL A 277 5.76 -8.54 -6.95
CA VAL A 277 6.41 -7.54 -6.10
C VAL A 277 7.42 -8.25 -5.22
N GLU A 278 8.50 -7.57 -4.90
CA GLU A 278 9.51 -8.05 -3.96
C GLU A 278 9.85 -6.93 -2.97
N ILE A 279 10.35 -7.29 -1.79
CA ILE A 279 10.98 -6.30 -0.92
C ILE A 279 12.30 -5.85 -1.53
N ASN A 280 12.84 -4.70 -1.10
CA ASN A 280 14.16 -4.22 -1.51
C ASN A 280 15.32 -5.11 -0.99
N TYR A 281 15.41 -6.32 -1.54
CA TYR A 281 16.15 -7.42 -0.97
C TYR A 281 17.66 -7.34 -1.27
N GLU A 282 18.47 -7.48 -0.23
CA GLU A 282 19.94 -7.42 -0.32
C GLU A 282 20.54 -8.75 -0.84
N THR A 283 20.24 -9.12 -2.09
CA THR A 283 20.68 -10.39 -2.69
C THR A 283 22.19 -10.61 -2.57
N ASN A 284 23.00 -9.56 -2.76
CA ASN A 284 24.46 -9.63 -2.67
C ASN A 284 24.97 -9.98 -1.26
N ARG A 285 24.18 -9.72 -0.22
CA ARG A 285 24.50 -10.06 1.17
C ARG A 285 24.01 -11.47 1.51
N PHE A 286 22.75 -11.78 1.20
CA PHE A 286 22.12 -13.01 1.65
C PHE A 286 22.51 -14.24 0.82
N ARG A 287 22.79 -14.08 -0.48
CA ARG A 287 23.15 -15.20 -1.36
C ARG A 287 24.49 -15.85 -0.96
N PRO A 288 25.59 -15.12 -0.72
CA PRO A 288 26.83 -15.73 -0.23
C PRO A 288 26.66 -16.40 1.14
N LEU A 289 25.90 -15.77 2.05
CA LEU A 289 25.60 -16.31 3.37
C LEU A 289 24.87 -17.65 3.27
N PHE A 290 23.83 -17.72 2.44
CA PHE A 290 23.07 -18.95 2.17
C PHE A 290 23.98 -20.10 1.72
N TYR A 291 24.79 -19.88 0.68
CA TYR A 291 25.68 -20.94 0.17
C TYR A 291 26.77 -21.33 1.16
N LYS A 292 27.25 -20.41 2.00
CA LYS A 292 28.19 -20.72 3.10
C LYS A 292 27.55 -21.67 4.10
N LEU A 293 26.35 -21.36 4.57
CA LEU A 293 25.62 -22.18 5.54
C LEU A 293 25.16 -23.51 4.94
N LEU A 294 24.78 -23.52 3.66
CA LEU A 294 24.37 -24.74 2.95
C LEU A 294 25.53 -25.74 2.86
N LYS A 295 26.74 -25.27 2.54
CA LYS A 295 27.97 -26.10 2.56
C LYS A 295 28.28 -26.68 3.95
N GLN A 296 27.86 -25.98 5.01
CA GLN A 296 28.01 -26.42 6.39
C GLN A 296 26.86 -27.34 6.86
N ASN A 297 25.85 -27.58 6.01
CA ASN A 297 24.59 -28.26 6.35
C ASN A 297 23.86 -27.60 7.53
N ASP A 298 24.01 -26.29 7.71
CA ASP A 298 23.43 -25.53 8.82
C ASP A 298 22.06 -24.95 8.44
N THR A 299 21.08 -25.85 8.31
CA THR A 299 19.71 -25.47 7.92
C THR A 299 19.02 -24.57 8.94
N LYS A 300 19.33 -24.72 10.24
CA LYS A 300 18.77 -23.87 11.31
C LYS A 300 19.16 -22.40 11.11
N ASN A 301 20.44 -22.13 10.85
CA ASN A 301 20.91 -20.76 10.62
C ASN A 301 20.46 -20.23 9.27
N ILE A 302 20.26 -21.07 8.24
CA ILE A 302 19.64 -20.63 6.99
C ILE A 302 18.23 -20.06 7.26
N GLU A 303 17.39 -20.80 7.96
CA GLU A 303 16.02 -20.37 8.27
C GLU A 303 15.96 -19.08 9.09
N THR A 304 16.95 -18.86 9.94
CA THR A 304 16.99 -17.75 10.90
C THR A 304 17.67 -16.49 10.36
N LEU A 305 18.80 -16.65 9.64
CA LEU A 305 19.67 -15.53 9.23
C LEU A 305 19.43 -15.06 7.80
N VAL A 306 18.84 -15.90 6.94
CA VAL A 306 18.51 -15.52 5.57
C VAL A 306 17.09 -14.95 5.56
N ALA A 307 17.01 -13.62 5.38
CA ALA A 307 15.76 -12.88 5.35
C ALA A 307 14.83 -13.35 4.22
N ARG A 308 13.52 -13.15 4.35
CA ARG A 308 12.55 -13.62 3.35
C ARG A 308 12.56 -12.67 2.16
N LYS A 309 12.82 -13.16 0.96
CA LYS A 309 12.72 -12.36 -0.29
C LYS A 309 11.25 -12.12 -0.70
N TYR A 310 10.42 -13.15 -0.58
CA TYR A 310 8.99 -13.10 -0.91
C TYR A 310 8.16 -13.35 0.33
N TYR A 311 7.33 -12.38 0.67
CA TYR A 311 6.33 -12.51 1.71
C TYR A 311 5.30 -11.39 1.58
N ASP A 312 4.12 -11.64 2.11
CA ASP A 312 3.09 -10.64 2.33
C ASP A 312 3.14 -10.21 3.81
N ASP A 313 3.20 -8.90 4.06
CA ASP A 313 3.16 -8.32 5.40
C ASP A 313 1.81 -7.68 5.76
N GLY A 314 0.81 -7.86 4.89
CA GLY A 314 -0.53 -7.32 5.03
C GLY A 314 -0.69 -5.92 4.46
N SER A 315 0.39 -5.29 3.99
CA SER A 315 0.34 -3.98 3.36
C SER A 315 0.34 -4.00 1.82
N LEU A 316 0.17 -5.18 1.22
CA LEU A 316 -0.01 -5.32 -0.22
C LEU A 316 -1.50 -5.28 -0.59
N GLY A 317 -1.83 -4.42 -1.56
CA GLY A 317 -3.19 -4.20 -2.04
C GLY A 317 -3.29 -2.90 -2.84
N TYR A 318 -4.52 -2.50 -3.15
CA TYR A 318 -4.80 -1.21 -3.78
C TYR A 318 -5.21 -0.16 -2.75
N TYR A 319 -4.48 0.94 -2.70
CA TYR A 319 -4.74 2.07 -1.82
C TYR A 319 -5.51 3.17 -2.57
N PRO A 320 -6.57 3.73 -1.97
CA PRO A 320 -7.05 5.06 -2.36
C PRO A 320 -5.87 6.03 -2.41
N THR A 321 -5.68 6.66 -3.57
CA THR A 321 -4.55 7.54 -3.85
C THR A 321 -5.04 8.84 -4.46
N ILE A 322 -4.59 9.94 -3.89
CA ILE A 322 -4.91 11.30 -4.33
C ILE A 322 -3.62 11.94 -4.83
N SER A 323 -3.66 12.49 -6.04
CA SER A 323 -2.57 13.30 -6.59
C SER A 323 -3.01 14.74 -6.72
N LEU A 324 -2.20 15.66 -6.20
CA LEU A 324 -2.50 17.09 -6.20
C LEU A 324 -1.43 17.86 -6.95
N PHE A 325 -1.83 18.94 -7.62
CA PHE A 325 -0.97 19.89 -8.30
C PHE A 325 -1.37 21.30 -7.89
N ASN A 326 -0.39 22.09 -7.44
CA ASN A 326 -0.61 23.37 -6.75
C ASN A 326 -1.64 23.21 -5.60
N GLU A 327 -2.30 24.30 -5.21
CA GLU A 327 -3.12 24.41 -4.01
C GLU A 327 -4.48 23.68 -4.03
N SER A 328 -4.62 22.64 -4.87
CA SER A 328 -5.81 21.77 -4.83
C SER A 328 -5.90 21.04 -3.49
N CYS A 329 -7.13 20.78 -3.06
CA CYS A 329 -7.42 20.16 -1.77
C CYS A 329 -8.52 19.10 -1.94
N VAL A 330 -8.26 17.91 -1.42
CA VAL A 330 -9.18 16.77 -1.50
C VAL A 330 -9.21 16.06 -0.15
N GLU A 331 -10.40 15.58 0.21
CA GLU A 331 -10.67 14.80 1.41
C GLU A 331 -11.02 13.36 1.04
N LEU A 332 -10.48 12.39 1.79
CA LEU A 332 -10.85 10.98 1.72
C LEU A 332 -11.95 10.68 2.74
N ILE A 333 -13.04 10.08 2.29
CA ILE A 333 -14.16 9.63 3.12
C ILE A 333 -14.28 8.12 2.99
N GLY A 334 -14.10 7.41 4.10
CA GLY A 334 -14.05 5.94 4.13
C GLY A 334 -15.03 5.25 5.08
N GLY A 335 -15.69 6.00 5.97
CA GLY A 335 -16.64 5.46 6.94
C GLY A 335 -18.09 5.59 6.47
N MET A 336 -18.89 4.54 6.66
CA MET A 336 -20.28 4.46 6.21
C MET A 336 -21.16 5.62 6.70
N ASP A 337 -20.92 6.11 7.91
CA ASP A 337 -21.67 7.24 8.49
C ASP A 337 -21.34 8.59 7.83
N GLU A 338 -20.22 8.68 7.13
CA GLU A 338 -19.73 9.90 6.47
C GLU A 338 -19.95 9.87 4.94
N LEU A 339 -20.12 8.68 4.36
CA LEU A 339 -20.33 8.49 2.93
C LEU A 339 -21.68 9.06 2.50
N LYS A 340 -21.64 10.12 1.69
CA LYS A 340 -22.82 10.90 1.33
C LYS A 340 -23.76 10.13 0.41
N TYR A 341 -23.20 9.30 -0.47
CA TYR A 341 -23.94 8.59 -1.52
C TYR A 341 -23.93 7.07 -1.32
N TYR A 342 -23.67 6.61 -0.10
CA TYR A 342 -23.61 5.18 0.22
C TYR A 342 -24.91 4.45 -0.16
N LYS A 343 -26.08 5.07 0.07
CA LYS A 343 -27.38 4.42 -0.18
C LYS A 343 -27.65 4.25 -1.68
N GLU A 344 -27.30 5.25 -2.47
CA GLU A 344 -27.41 5.27 -3.92
C GLU A 344 -26.52 4.18 -4.53
N VAL A 345 -25.28 4.08 -4.07
CA VAL A 345 -24.35 3.05 -4.53
C VAL A 345 -24.76 1.66 -4.05
N MET A 346 -25.27 1.52 -2.83
CA MET A 346 -25.86 0.25 -2.36
C MET A 346 -27.01 -0.19 -3.26
N ASN A 347 -27.93 0.72 -3.62
CA ASN A 347 -29.03 0.40 -4.53
C ASN A 347 -28.52 -0.01 -5.91
N TYR A 348 -27.52 0.70 -6.46
CA TYR A 348 -26.86 0.33 -7.70
C TYR A 348 -26.27 -1.09 -7.60
N VAL A 349 -25.49 -1.37 -6.54
CA VAL A 349 -24.89 -2.70 -6.29
C VAL A 349 -25.97 -3.78 -6.27
N GLN A 350 -27.10 -3.58 -5.60
CA GLN A 350 -28.18 -4.58 -5.55
C GLN A 350 -28.86 -4.81 -6.90
N GLN A 351 -28.96 -3.78 -7.75
CA GLN A 351 -29.66 -3.83 -9.04
C GLN A 351 -28.77 -4.27 -10.21
N SER A 352 -27.46 -4.14 -10.11
CA SER A 352 -26.49 -4.44 -11.17
C SER A 352 -26.25 -5.94 -11.37
N ASP A 353 -26.62 -6.53 -12.52
CA ASP A 353 -26.44 -7.97 -12.77
C ASP A 353 -24.96 -8.40 -12.89
N ASP A 354 -24.07 -7.49 -13.27
CA ASP A 354 -22.63 -7.74 -13.45
C ASP A 354 -21.85 -7.85 -12.13
N ILE A 355 -22.41 -7.33 -11.04
CA ILE A 355 -21.80 -7.39 -9.71
C ILE A 355 -22.27 -8.66 -9.00
N LYS A 356 -21.45 -9.72 -9.03
CA LYS A 356 -21.81 -11.02 -8.41
C LYS A 356 -21.84 -10.95 -6.89
N ASN A 357 -20.80 -10.38 -6.27
CA ASN A 357 -20.74 -10.22 -4.83
C ASN A 357 -21.46 -8.92 -4.41
N LYS A 358 -22.57 -9.04 -3.68
CA LYS A 358 -23.37 -7.91 -3.20
C LYS A 358 -22.98 -7.41 -1.81
N GLU A 359 -22.00 -8.04 -1.17
CA GLU A 359 -21.54 -7.66 0.16
C GLU A 359 -20.64 -6.43 0.07
N LEU A 360 -21.26 -5.25 0.01
CA LEU A 360 -20.55 -3.99 0.02
C LEU A 360 -19.99 -3.69 1.41
N LYS A 361 -18.71 -3.37 1.45
CA LYS A 361 -18.03 -2.81 2.62
C LYS A 361 -17.62 -1.37 2.34
N ASP A 362 -17.56 -0.56 3.39
CA ASP A 362 -16.86 0.72 3.34
C ASP A 362 -15.35 0.49 3.54
N LEU A 363 -14.56 1.53 3.36
CA LEU A 363 -13.11 1.45 3.55
C LEU A 363 -12.75 1.30 5.04
N ASN A 364 -13.57 1.81 5.96
CA ASN A 364 -13.34 1.68 7.40
C ASN A 364 -13.45 0.23 7.89
N HIS A 365 -14.32 -0.57 7.29
CA HIS A 365 -14.35 -2.00 7.52
C HIS A 365 -13.00 -2.66 7.17
N ARG A 366 -12.39 -2.29 6.04
CA ARG A 366 -11.07 -2.81 5.63
C ARG A 366 -9.96 -2.36 6.58
N TYR A 367 -10.05 -1.13 7.08
CA TYR A 367 -9.13 -0.61 8.09
C TYR A 367 -9.22 -1.43 9.38
N GLN A 368 -10.43 -1.72 9.86
CA GLN A 368 -10.65 -2.52 11.06
C GLN A 368 -10.15 -3.97 10.90
N GLU A 369 -10.32 -4.57 9.72
CA GLU A 369 -9.74 -5.89 9.40
C GLU A 369 -8.21 -5.87 9.52
N LEU A 370 -7.54 -4.86 8.94
CA LEU A 370 -6.09 -4.70 9.01
C LEU A 370 -5.61 -4.47 10.45
N GLN A 371 -6.30 -3.63 11.23
CA GLN A 371 -5.96 -3.36 12.63
C GLN A 371 -6.05 -4.63 13.48
N LYS A 372 -7.11 -5.42 13.29
CA LYS A 372 -7.29 -6.69 13.99
C LYS A 372 -6.17 -7.67 13.63
N GLN A 373 -5.84 -7.81 12.35
CA GLN A 373 -4.76 -8.67 11.89
C GLN A 373 -3.41 -8.23 12.44
N THR A 374 -3.15 -6.93 12.47
CA THR A 374 -1.92 -6.35 13.02
C THR A 374 -1.82 -6.58 14.53
N ALA A 375 -2.88 -6.35 15.29
CA ALA A 375 -2.88 -6.58 16.73
C ALA A 375 -2.61 -8.06 17.08
N LEU A 376 -3.21 -8.99 16.33
CA LEU A 376 -2.94 -10.43 16.51
C LEU A 376 -1.48 -10.78 16.21
N TYR A 377 -0.95 -10.28 15.09
CA TYR A 377 0.46 -10.49 14.73
C TYR A 377 1.41 -9.93 15.79
N ASP A 378 1.14 -8.72 16.27
CA ASP A 378 1.94 -8.06 17.30
C ASP A 378 1.95 -8.84 18.62
N GLU A 379 0.80 -9.41 19.02
CA GLU A 379 0.69 -10.23 20.21
C GLU A 379 1.51 -11.53 20.08
N GLU A 380 1.40 -12.22 18.95
CA GLU A 380 2.19 -13.44 18.66
C GLU A 380 3.70 -13.15 18.62
N ASP A 381 4.12 -12.10 17.91
CA ASP A 381 5.52 -11.67 17.82
C ASP A 381 6.09 -11.32 19.20
N LEU A 382 5.32 -10.63 20.04
CA LEU A 382 5.73 -10.30 21.41
C LEU A 382 5.87 -11.56 22.28
N GLN A 383 4.95 -12.52 22.17
CA GLN A 383 5.04 -13.80 22.89
C GLN A 383 6.30 -14.57 22.49
N ILE A 384 6.61 -14.64 21.19
CA ILE A 384 7.82 -15.27 20.67
C ILE A 384 9.07 -14.59 21.24
N LYS A 385 9.16 -13.25 21.15
CA LYS A 385 10.31 -12.48 21.68
C LYS A 385 10.51 -12.69 23.18
N ARG A 386 9.44 -12.69 23.97
CA ARG A 386 9.50 -12.97 25.42
C ARG A 386 9.98 -14.40 25.72
N SER A 387 9.54 -15.38 24.92
CA SER A 387 9.98 -16.78 25.08
C SER A 387 11.48 -16.97 24.78
N LEU A 388 12.01 -16.28 23.77
CA LEU A 388 13.44 -16.30 23.42
C LEU A 388 14.29 -15.67 24.52
N ASN A 389 13.89 -14.50 25.03
CA ASN A 389 14.59 -13.83 26.14
C ASN A 389 14.63 -14.67 27.43
N SER A 390 13.65 -15.55 27.63
CA SER A 390 13.62 -16.45 28.80
C SER A 390 14.47 -17.71 28.65
N ASN A 391 14.74 -18.16 27.42
CA ASN A 391 15.33 -19.48 27.16
C ASN A 391 16.75 -19.44 26.55
N GLU A 392 17.17 -18.34 25.92
CA GLU A 392 18.50 -18.23 25.31
C GLU A 392 19.07 -16.81 25.52
N GLN A 393 20.16 -16.69 26.30
CA GLN A 393 21.13 -15.63 26.05
C GLN A 393 21.82 -15.95 24.72
N ILE A 394 21.18 -15.59 23.60
CA ILE A 394 21.78 -15.73 22.28
C ILE A 394 22.98 -14.78 22.24
N ALA A 395 24.18 -15.34 22.00
CA ALA A 395 25.39 -14.56 21.84
C ALA A 395 25.21 -13.53 20.71
N PRO A 396 25.68 -12.29 20.87
CA PRO A 396 25.49 -11.24 19.88
C PRO A 396 26.11 -11.63 18.53
N VAL A 397 25.40 -11.27 17.46
CA VAL A 397 25.73 -11.48 16.03
C VAL A 397 27.07 -10.83 15.63
N GLU A 398 27.66 -9.99 16.48
CA GLU A 398 28.94 -9.32 16.28
C GLU A 398 30.11 -10.28 16.01
N ASN A 399 30.03 -11.55 16.42
CA ASN A 399 31.09 -12.54 16.16
C ASN A 399 31.02 -13.20 14.77
N LEU A 400 30.00 -12.94 13.95
CA LEU A 400 29.86 -13.54 12.61
C LEU A 400 30.01 -12.52 11.47
N THR A 401 29.91 -11.22 11.75
CA THR A 401 29.99 -10.14 10.75
C THR A 401 31.35 -9.45 10.68
N SER A 402 32.26 -9.70 11.63
CA SER A 402 33.58 -9.05 11.69
C SER A 402 34.56 -9.46 10.58
N GLU A 403 34.22 -10.44 9.73
CA GLU A 403 35.08 -10.88 8.62
C GLU A 403 34.63 -10.35 7.24
N MET A 404 33.57 -9.54 7.17
CA MET A 404 33.08 -8.98 5.90
C MET A 404 33.39 -7.48 5.77
N THR A 405 34.67 -7.13 5.79
CA THR A 405 35.15 -5.85 5.24
C THR A 405 35.52 -6.01 3.76
N PRO A 406 35.30 -4.98 2.91
CA PRO A 406 35.57 -5.05 1.46
C PRO A 406 37.04 -5.23 1.04
N ASP A 407 37.98 -5.29 1.99
CA ASP A 407 39.42 -5.17 1.70
C ASP A 407 40.17 -6.49 1.44
N ASN A 408 39.49 -7.65 1.41
CA ASN A 408 40.14 -8.94 1.11
C ASN A 408 39.86 -9.47 -0.32
N VAL A 409 39.47 -8.60 -1.25
CA VAL A 409 39.57 -8.91 -2.69
C VAL A 409 40.91 -8.42 -3.21
N MET A 410 41.99 -9.09 -2.83
CA MET A 410 43.20 -9.14 -3.63
C MET A 410 43.78 -10.54 -3.65
N ASP A 411 44.10 -10.95 -4.87
CA ASP A 411 45.02 -12.02 -5.26
C ASP A 411 44.68 -13.46 -4.87
N VAL A 412 44.01 -14.16 -5.79
CA VAL A 412 44.51 -15.46 -6.25
C VAL A 412 44.24 -15.59 -7.75
N GLU A 413 45.31 -15.73 -8.54
CA GLU A 413 45.32 -16.12 -9.96
C GLU A 413 44.64 -17.46 -10.25
#